data_AF-A0A965Y9D6-F1
#
_entry.id   AF-A0A965Y9D6-F1
#
_cell.length_a   1.000
_cell.length_b   1.000
_cell.length_c   1.000
_cell.angle_alpha   90.00
_cell.angle_beta   90.00
_cell.angle_gamma   90.00
#
_symmetry.space_group_name_H-M   'P 1'
#
loop_
_entity.id
_entity.type
_entity.pdbx_description
1 polymer ?
#
loop_
_entity_poly.entity_id
_entity_poly.type
_entity_poly.pdbx_seq_one_letter_code
_entity_poly.pdbx_strand_id
1 'polypeptide(L)'
;MHRESAFTAALPLTFAFVDGIGSKLSIPGGLVVEQSILKLNGHSLTVQDVVNVARGGYQVSLDPAAVSFVERGSSMVRRWVDSGRVIYGITTGFGDLASVTISPDQSRQLQENLLKSHACGVGSPLPEETVRAIMLLRINTLIRGFSGIGLPALTQLVNFINLGIHPVIPDQGSVGASGDLCPLSHLAVALLGFGDVFYRGRRMEALAAMKEVGLEPIRLGPKEGLALNNG
;
A
#
# COMPACT_ATOMS: atom_id res chain seq x y z
N MET A 1 37.83 35.01 -12.24
CA MET A 1 37.30 34.36 -11.02
C MET A 1 35.93 33.79 -11.38
N HIS A 2 35.92 32.66 -12.10
CA HIS A 2 34.72 31.93 -12.49
C HIS A 2 34.70 30.63 -11.70
N ARG A 3 33.60 30.35 -10.99
CA ARG A 3 33.31 29.02 -10.46
C ARG A 3 31.94 28.61 -10.98
N GLU A 4 31.96 27.74 -11.97
CA GLU A 4 30.84 26.86 -12.31
C GLU A 4 30.61 25.92 -11.13
N SER A 5 29.38 25.81 -10.65
CA SER A 5 28.97 24.72 -9.75
C SER A 5 28.01 23.80 -10.52
N ALA A 6 28.49 22.60 -10.78
CA ALA A 6 27.78 21.54 -11.48
C ALA A 6 26.48 21.17 -10.77
N PHE A 7 25.38 21.20 -11.53
CA PHE A 7 24.16 20.48 -11.22
C PHE A 7 24.45 18.99 -11.32
N THR A 8 24.49 18.27 -10.20
CA THR A 8 24.44 16.81 -10.20
C THR A 8 22.99 16.40 -10.00
N ALA A 9 22.36 15.95 -11.08
CA ALA A 9 21.02 15.37 -11.05
C ALA A 9 21.03 14.10 -10.20
N ALA A 10 20.22 14.06 -9.14
CA ALA A 10 19.95 12.86 -8.39
C ALA A 10 19.06 11.94 -9.25
N LEU A 11 19.60 10.79 -9.65
CA LEU A 11 18.84 9.71 -10.28
C LEU A 11 17.83 9.13 -9.26
N PRO A 12 16.61 8.74 -9.70
CA PRO A 12 15.65 8.09 -8.81
C PRO A 12 16.17 6.71 -8.39
N LEU A 13 16.19 6.46 -7.08
CA LEU A 13 16.47 5.15 -6.50
C LEU A 13 15.38 4.17 -6.93
N THR A 14 15.61 3.52 -8.07
CA THR A 14 14.84 2.36 -8.49
C THR A 14 15.40 1.20 -7.69
N PHE A 15 14.70 0.74 -6.64
CA PHE A 15 15.05 -0.52 -5.99
C PHE A 15 14.76 -1.66 -6.97
N ALA A 16 15.76 -2.01 -7.78
CA ALA A 16 15.82 -3.27 -8.47
C ALA A 16 15.75 -4.40 -7.42
N PHE A 17 15.12 -5.52 -7.80
CA PHE A 17 15.13 -6.76 -7.03
C PHE A 17 16.57 -7.05 -6.55
N VAL A 18 16.83 -6.88 -5.26
CA VAL A 18 18.10 -7.29 -4.66
C VAL A 18 17.91 -8.70 -4.13
N ASP A 19 18.60 -9.63 -4.77
CA ASP A 19 18.78 -10.99 -4.29
C ASP A 19 19.32 -10.98 -2.85
N GLY A 20 18.49 -11.45 -1.92
CA GLY A 20 18.91 -12.30 -0.79
C GLY A 20 19.94 -11.81 0.23
N ILE A 21 20.43 -10.58 0.19
CA ILE A 21 21.43 -10.09 1.16
C ILE A 21 20.89 -8.83 1.83
N GLY A 22 20.66 -8.91 3.15
CA GLY A 22 20.07 -7.85 3.96
C GLY A 22 20.69 -6.47 3.71
N SER A 23 19.85 -5.45 3.61
CA SER A 23 20.30 -4.07 3.45
C SER A 23 21.00 -3.60 4.73
N LYS A 24 22.30 -3.34 4.66
CA LYS A 24 23.06 -2.77 5.79
C LYS A 24 22.85 -1.25 5.83
N LEU A 25 22.15 -0.76 6.85
CA LEU A 25 22.13 0.67 7.16
C LEU A 25 23.29 0.97 8.14
N SER A 26 24.29 1.73 7.69
CA SER A 26 25.44 2.08 8.52
C SER A 26 25.14 3.31 9.39
N ILE A 27 25.15 3.13 10.71
CA ILE A 27 25.14 4.22 11.70
C ILE A 27 26.59 4.45 12.18
N PRO A 28 27.10 5.69 12.27
CA PRO A 28 28.40 5.96 12.88
C PRO A 28 28.35 5.55 14.36
N GLY A 29 29.05 4.48 14.74
CA GLY A 29 29.02 3.95 16.12
C GLY A 29 28.96 2.42 16.26
N GLY A 30 28.97 1.65 15.17
CA GLY A 30 29.37 0.22 15.24
C GLY A 30 28.29 -0.81 15.59
N LEU A 31 27.00 -0.45 15.55
CA LEU A 31 25.92 -1.44 15.54
C LEU A 31 25.43 -1.65 14.10
N VAL A 32 25.92 -2.70 13.45
CA VAL A 32 25.30 -3.22 12.22
C VAL A 32 24.07 -3.99 12.67
N VAL A 33 22.90 -3.37 12.59
CA VAL A 33 21.65 -4.13 12.73
C VAL A 33 21.45 -4.90 11.44
N GLU A 34 21.62 -6.21 11.48
CA GLU A 34 21.25 -7.09 10.39
C GLU A 34 19.72 -7.05 10.25
N GLN A 35 19.24 -6.16 9.38
CA GLN A 35 17.81 -6.05 9.10
C GLN A 35 17.39 -7.27 8.27
N SER A 36 16.67 -8.17 8.91
CA SER A 36 16.09 -9.33 8.25
C SER A 36 14.98 -8.92 7.29
N ILE A 37 14.94 -9.57 6.13
CA ILE A 37 13.94 -9.35 5.08
C ILE A 37 13.00 -10.55 5.04
N LEU A 38 11.71 -10.32 5.29
CA LEU A 38 10.66 -11.31 5.11
C LEU A 38 10.13 -11.27 3.67
N LYS A 39 10.27 -12.38 2.96
CA LYS A 39 9.77 -12.53 1.58
C LYS A 39 8.32 -13.02 1.59
N LEU A 40 7.40 -12.22 1.04
CA LEU A 40 5.96 -12.50 1.03
C LEU A 40 5.52 -13.22 -0.24
N ASN A 41 4.88 -14.37 -0.08
CA ASN A 41 4.34 -15.18 -1.18
C ASN A 41 2.81 -15.38 -1.10
N GLY A 42 2.17 -14.91 -0.03
CA GLY A 42 0.73 -15.02 0.18
C GLY A 42 0.24 -16.28 0.89
N HIS A 43 1.14 -17.19 1.26
CA HIS A 43 0.78 -18.53 1.76
C HIS A 43 1.51 -18.96 3.03
N SER A 44 2.77 -18.56 3.23
CA SER A 44 3.61 -19.08 4.31
C SER A 44 3.82 -18.11 5.48
N LEU A 45 3.06 -17.02 5.55
CA LEU A 45 3.18 -16.03 6.62
C LEU A 45 2.76 -16.63 7.97
N THR A 46 3.65 -16.58 8.96
CA THR A 46 3.36 -17.06 10.32
C THR A 46 3.04 -15.91 11.27
N VAL A 47 2.45 -16.21 12.44
CA VAL A 47 2.23 -15.22 13.50
C VAL A 47 3.55 -14.61 13.98
N GLN A 48 4.62 -15.41 14.06
CA GLN A 48 5.93 -14.91 14.45
C GLN A 48 6.48 -13.91 13.44
N ASP A 49 6.27 -14.15 12.14
CA ASP A 49 6.65 -13.19 11.10
C ASP A 49 5.92 -11.87 11.23
N VAL A 50 4.62 -11.91 11.57
CA VAL A 50 3.83 -10.70 11.86
C VAL A 50 4.45 -9.93 13.02
N VAL A 51 4.81 -10.59 14.11
CA VAL A 51 5.48 -9.96 15.26
C VAL A 51 6.84 -9.38 14.85
N ASN A 52 7.63 -10.11 14.06
CA ASN A 52 8.95 -9.69 13.60
C ASN A 52 8.90 -8.41 12.74
N VAL A 53 7.89 -8.27 11.88
CA VAL A 53 7.70 -7.05 11.08
C VAL A 53 7.08 -5.93 11.90
N ALA A 54 6.05 -6.22 12.70
CA ALA A 54 5.33 -5.22 13.48
C ALA A 54 6.19 -4.57 14.57
N ARG A 55 7.01 -5.37 15.27
CA ARG A 55 7.79 -4.97 16.45
C ARG A 55 9.29 -5.13 16.29
N GLY A 56 9.73 -6.14 15.54
CA GLY A 56 11.14 -6.49 15.35
C GLY A 56 11.85 -5.69 14.24
N GLY A 57 11.15 -4.80 13.53
CA GLY A 57 11.74 -3.95 12.50
C GLY A 57 12.16 -4.69 11.23
N TYR A 58 11.63 -5.89 10.98
CA TYR A 58 11.90 -6.62 9.73
C TYR A 58 11.40 -5.82 8.53
N GLN A 59 12.19 -5.83 7.47
CA GLN A 59 11.76 -5.36 6.16
C GLN A 59 10.96 -6.45 5.45
N VAL A 60 10.22 -6.06 4.43
CA VAL A 60 9.44 -6.97 3.59
C VAL A 60 9.82 -6.84 2.13
N SER A 61 9.75 -7.95 1.40
CA SER A 61 9.88 -8.00 -0.06
C SER A 61 8.79 -8.89 -0.66
N LEU A 62 8.48 -8.68 -1.94
CA LEU A 62 7.50 -9.49 -2.66
C LEU A 62 8.22 -10.66 -3.36
N ASP A 63 7.64 -11.85 -3.30
CA ASP A 63 8.17 -12.97 -4.07
C ASP A 63 7.95 -12.77 -5.57
N PRO A 64 9.01 -12.76 -6.42
CA PRO A 64 8.87 -12.65 -7.86
C PRO A 64 7.87 -13.65 -8.46
N ALA A 65 7.83 -14.88 -7.93
CA ALA A 65 6.87 -15.88 -8.40
C ALA A 65 5.42 -15.45 -8.11
N ALA A 66 5.19 -14.88 -6.93
CA ALA A 66 3.88 -14.42 -6.48
C ALA A 66 3.44 -13.12 -7.21
N VAL A 67 4.39 -12.23 -7.53
CA VAL A 67 4.14 -11.03 -8.36
C VAL A 67 3.50 -11.38 -9.70
N SER A 68 3.92 -12.50 -10.33
CA SER A 68 3.31 -12.94 -11.59
C SER A 68 1.80 -13.23 -11.49
N PHE A 69 1.29 -13.63 -10.32
CA PHE A 69 -0.13 -13.86 -10.11
C PHE A 69 -0.90 -12.54 -10.01
N VAL A 70 -0.32 -11.53 -9.36
CA VAL A 70 -0.88 -10.18 -9.26
C VAL A 70 -1.01 -9.53 -10.64
N GLU A 71 0.04 -9.63 -11.45
CA GLU A 71 0.03 -9.10 -12.83
C GLU A 71 -1.00 -9.81 -13.70
N ARG A 72 -1.13 -11.14 -13.59
CA ARG A 72 -2.19 -11.89 -14.29
C ARG A 72 -3.59 -11.45 -13.85
N GLY A 73 -3.82 -11.30 -12.54
CA GLY A 73 -5.11 -10.88 -11.98
C GLY A 73 -5.51 -9.48 -12.42
N SER A 74 -4.61 -8.50 -12.29
CA SER A 74 -4.85 -7.12 -12.72
C SER A 74 -5.03 -6.99 -14.23
N SER A 75 -4.24 -7.73 -15.03
CA SER A 75 -4.41 -7.76 -16.49
C SER A 75 -5.76 -8.34 -16.91
N MET A 76 -6.25 -9.36 -16.20
CA MET A 76 -7.58 -9.93 -16.46
C MET A 76 -8.70 -8.91 -16.19
N VAL A 77 -8.61 -8.16 -15.09
CA VAL A 77 -9.57 -7.09 -14.78
C VAL A 77 -9.55 -6.01 -15.87
N ARG A 78 -8.36 -5.55 -16.29
CA ARG A 78 -8.23 -4.56 -17.37
C ARG A 78 -8.90 -5.05 -18.66
N ARG A 79 -8.61 -6.29 -19.10
CA ARG A 79 -9.26 -6.89 -20.28
C ARG A 79 -10.79 -6.92 -20.17
N TRP A 80 -11.34 -7.19 -18.99
CA TRP A 80 -12.79 -7.17 -18.80
C TRP A 80 -13.40 -5.77 -18.91
N VAL A 81 -12.69 -4.75 -18.41
CA VAL A 81 -13.09 -3.36 -18.58
C VAL A 81 -13.01 -2.95 -20.05
N ASP A 82 -11.90 -3.25 -20.71
CA ASP A 82 -11.66 -2.89 -22.11
C ASP A 82 -12.63 -3.58 -23.08
N SER A 83 -13.15 -4.76 -22.71
CA SER A 83 -14.18 -5.48 -23.48
C SER A 83 -15.62 -5.04 -23.16
N GLY A 84 -15.80 -4.02 -22.31
CA GLY A 84 -17.11 -3.45 -21.99
C GLY A 84 -18.00 -4.37 -21.13
N ARG A 85 -17.43 -5.33 -20.41
CA ARG A 85 -18.21 -6.22 -19.54
C ARG A 85 -18.80 -5.43 -18.36
N VAL A 86 -20.06 -5.67 -18.04
CA VAL A 86 -20.73 -5.12 -16.85
C VAL A 86 -20.33 -5.94 -15.64
N ILE A 87 -19.56 -5.34 -14.72
CA ILE A 87 -19.01 -5.99 -13.54
C ILE A 87 -19.21 -5.08 -12.33
N TYR A 88 -19.81 -5.64 -11.28
CA TYR A 88 -20.08 -4.96 -10.01
C TYR A 88 -18.82 -4.30 -9.43
N GLY A 89 -18.90 -3.00 -9.14
CA GLY A 89 -17.81 -2.25 -8.52
C GLY A 89 -16.54 -2.08 -9.38
N ILE A 90 -16.60 -2.42 -10.67
CA ILE A 90 -15.51 -2.18 -11.64
C ILE A 90 -16.00 -1.27 -12.77
N THR A 91 -17.05 -1.69 -13.49
CA THR A 91 -17.69 -0.92 -14.58
C THR A 91 -19.09 -0.44 -14.19
N THR A 92 -19.47 -0.65 -12.93
CA THR A 92 -20.74 -0.20 -12.33
C THR A 92 -20.49 0.45 -10.97
N GLY A 93 -21.50 1.11 -10.41
CA GLY A 93 -21.47 1.63 -9.05
C GLY A 93 -21.43 0.57 -7.95
N PHE A 94 -21.53 1.02 -6.70
CA PHE A 94 -21.62 0.18 -5.50
C PHE A 94 -23.01 0.31 -4.87
N GLY A 95 -23.47 -0.72 -4.14
CA GLY A 95 -24.75 -0.68 -3.42
C GLY A 95 -25.92 -0.40 -4.35
N ASP A 96 -26.71 0.65 -4.05
CA ASP A 96 -27.89 1.06 -4.84
C ASP A 96 -27.57 1.43 -6.29
N LEU A 97 -26.31 1.74 -6.61
CA LEU A 97 -25.84 2.07 -7.96
C LEU A 97 -25.23 0.88 -8.70
N ALA A 98 -25.39 -0.35 -8.21
CA ALA A 98 -24.85 -1.57 -8.81
C ALA A 98 -25.27 -1.79 -10.27
N SER A 99 -26.39 -1.20 -10.71
CA SER A 99 -26.95 -1.33 -12.06
C SER A 99 -26.54 -0.21 -13.03
N VAL A 100 -25.82 0.81 -12.56
CA VAL A 100 -25.45 1.99 -13.37
C VAL A 100 -24.04 1.80 -13.93
N THR A 101 -23.90 1.75 -15.25
CA THR A 101 -22.60 1.69 -15.94
C THR A 101 -21.87 3.02 -15.87
N ILE A 102 -20.55 3.00 -15.66
CA ILE A 102 -19.70 4.18 -15.52
C ILE A 102 -18.52 4.15 -16.49
N SER A 103 -18.08 5.32 -16.97
CA SER A 103 -16.89 5.44 -17.81
C SER A 103 -15.60 5.09 -17.03
N PRO A 104 -14.47 4.80 -17.70
CA PRO A 104 -13.21 4.52 -17.01
C PRO A 104 -12.75 5.64 -16.07
N ASP A 105 -12.89 6.90 -16.46
CA ASP A 105 -12.54 8.05 -15.61
C ASP A 105 -13.47 8.19 -14.42
N GLN A 106 -14.78 7.98 -14.62
CA GLN A 106 -15.75 7.93 -13.53
C GLN A 106 -15.48 6.76 -12.59
N SER A 107 -15.06 5.60 -13.11
CA SER A 107 -14.67 4.44 -12.31
C SER A 107 -13.49 4.77 -11.41
N ARG A 108 -12.44 5.43 -11.93
CA ARG A 108 -11.31 5.88 -11.10
C ARG A 108 -11.77 6.82 -9.99
N GLN A 109 -12.53 7.86 -10.33
CA GLN A 109 -13.04 8.82 -9.36
C GLN A 109 -13.92 8.15 -8.30
N LEU A 110 -14.75 7.19 -8.72
CA LEU A 110 -15.60 6.41 -7.84
C LEU A 110 -14.77 5.59 -6.83
N GLN A 111 -13.69 4.95 -7.26
CA GLN A 111 -12.81 4.18 -6.36
C GLN A 111 -12.13 5.10 -5.33
N GLU A 112 -11.67 6.28 -5.73
CA GLU A 112 -11.12 7.26 -4.77
C GLU A 112 -12.18 7.76 -3.79
N ASN A 113 -13.38 8.07 -4.28
CA ASN A 113 -14.48 8.54 -3.44
C ASN A 113 -14.96 7.44 -2.47
N LEU A 114 -14.93 6.17 -2.89
CA LEU A 114 -15.19 5.03 -2.02
C LEU A 114 -14.23 5.05 -0.83
N LEU A 115 -12.92 5.12 -1.09
CA LEU A 115 -11.92 5.15 -0.03
C LEU A 115 -12.09 6.38 0.89
N LYS A 116 -12.27 7.57 0.31
CA LYS A 116 -12.44 8.82 1.08
C LYS A 116 -13.69 8.78 1.96
N SER A 117 -14.81 8.28 1.45
CA SER A 117 -16.07 8.20 2.21
C SER A 117 -16.03 7.15 3.33
N HIS A 118 -15.24 6.09 3.16
CA HIS A 118 -15.13 5.00 4.12
C HIS A 118 -14.01 5.20 5.13
N ALA A 119 -13.09 6.16 4.91
CA ALA A 119 -12.09 6.60 5.89
C ALA A 119 -12.74 7.48 6.99
N CYS A 120 -13.80 6.97 7.63
CA CYS A 120 -14.65 7.68 8.58
C CYS A 120 -14.43 7.29 10.05
N GLY A 121 -13.35 6.53 10.31
CA GLY A 121 -12.98 6.10 11.66
C GLY A 121 -12.73 7.26 12.63
N VAL A 122 -12.96 6.99 13.91
CA VAL A 122 -12.82 7.95 15.01
C VAL A 122 -12.05 7.31 16.16
N GLY A 123 -11.79 8.09 17.21
CA GLY A 123 -11.06 7.64 18.39
C GLY A 123 -9.56 7.86 18.28
N SER A 124 -8.81 7.11 19.06
CA SER A 124 -7.35 7.28 19.15
C SER A 124 -6.67 6.61 17.97
N PRO A 125 -5.53 7.13 17.48
CA PRO A 125 -4.72 6.40 16.51
C PRO A 125 -4.29 5.03 17.05
N LEU A 126 -4.42 4.00 16.22
CA LEU A 126 -3.84 2.69 16.48
C LEU A 126 -2.32 2.81 16.66
N PRO A 127 -1.71 1.99 17.54
CA PRO A 127 -0.26 1.93 17.66
C PRO A 127 0.41 1.62 16.31
N GLU A 128 1.58 2.23 16.05
CA GLU A 128 2.32 2.05 14.79
C GLU A 128 2.61 0.55 14.53
N GLU A 129 2.88 -0.25 15.56
CA GLU A 129 3.07 -1.70 15.44
C GLU A 129 1.82 -2.41 14.88
N THR A 130 0.63 -1.99 15.29
CA THR A 130 -0.64 -2.52 14.79
C THR A 130 -0.85 -2.13 13.33
N VAL A 131 -0.55 -0.88 12.97
CA VAL A 131 -0.63 -0.41 11.58
C VAL A 131 0.35 -1.18 10.68
N ARG A 132 1.57 -1.46 11.15
CA ARG A 132 2.54 -2.31 10.44
C ARG A 132 2.01 -3.72 10.20
N ALA A 133 1.37 -4.33 11.20
CA ALA A 133 0.74 -5.64 11.06
C ALA A 133 -0.42 -5.61 10.04
N ILE A 134 -1.28 -4.58 10.08
CA ILE A 134 -2.37 -4.39 9.11
C ILE A 134 -1.81 -4.32 7.69
N MET A 135 -0.78 -3.50 7.45
CA MET A 135 -0.15 -3.37 6.13
C MET A 135 0.44 -4.70 5.65
N LEU A 136 1.17 -5.41 6.51
CA LEU A 136 1.76 -6.71 6.20
C LEU A 136 0.71 -7.75 5.79
N LEU A 137 -0.33 -7.91 6.62
CA LEU A 137 -1.41 -8.87 6.37
C LEU A 137 -2.16 -8.52 5.07
N ARG A 138 -2.31 -7.22 4.79
CA ARG A 138 -2.92 -6.76 3.55
C ARG A 138 -2.06 -7.10 2.33
N ILE A 139 -0.76 -6.85 2.36
CA ILE A 139 0.16 -7.26 1.28
C ILE A 139 0.08 -8.77 1.06
N ASN A 140 0.17 -9.56 2.14
CA ASN A 140 0.17 -11.02 2.05
C ASN A 140 -1.16 -11.57 1.51
N THR A 141 -2.29 -10.94 1.81
CA THR A 141 -3.58 -11.32 1.21
C THR A 141 -3.64 -11.00 -0.28
N LEU A 142 -3.19 -9.79 -0.65
CA LEU A 142 -3.31 -9.26 -2.00
C LEU A 142 -2.35 -9.89 -3.01
N ILE A 143 -1.14 -10.28 -2.57
CA ILE A 143 -0.12 -10.88 -3.43
C ILE A 143 -0.53 -12.26 -4.00
N ARG A 144 -1.58 -12.88 -3.46
CA ARG A 144 -2.17 -14.12 -3.99
C ARG A 144 -2.78 -13.95 -5.40
N GLY A 145 -3.01 -12.71 -5.86
CA GLY A 145 -3.41 -12.40 -7.23
C GLY A 145 -4.90 -12.49 -7.55
N PHE A 146 -5.75 -12.81 -6.58
CA PHE A 146 -7.21 -12.94 -6.79
C PHE A 146 -7.98 -11.60 -6.70
N SER A 147 -7.33 -10.54 -6.22
CA SER A 147 -7.99 -9.26 -5.94
C SER A 147 -8.03 -8.31 -7.13
N GLY A 148 -7.27 -8.57 -8.20
CA GLY A 148 -7.16 -7.67 -9.35
C GLY A 148 -6.41 -6.37 -9.07
N ILE A 149 -5.68 -6.29 -7.95
CA ILE A 149 -4.85 -5.15 -7.60
C ILE A 149 -3.60 -5.09 -8.49
N GLY A 150 -3.16 -3.91 -8.85
CA GLY A 150 -1.90 -3.68 -9.56
C GLY A 150 -0.68 -3.73 -8.65
N LEU A 151 0.46 -4.07 -9.26
CA LEU A 151 1.77 -4.08 -8.59
C LEU A 151 2.14 -2.74 -7.92
N PRO A 152 1.85 -1.54 -8.50
CA PRO A 152 2.21 -0.27 -7.86
C PRO A 152 1.64 -0.10 -6.45
N ALA A 153 0.40 -0.55 -6.22
CA ALA A 153 -0.22 -0.45 -4.88
C ALA A 153 0.45 -1.38 -3.86
N LEU A 154 0.81 -2.61 -4.26
CA LEU A 154 1.57 -3.53 -3.41
C LEU A 154 2.98 -3.01 -3.11
N THR A 155 3.67 -2.49 -4.13
CA THR A 155 4.99 -1.89 -3.97
C THR A 155 4.95 -0.69 -3.03
N GLN A 156 3.92 0.15 -3.11
CA GLN A 156 3.77 1.28 -2.18
C GLN A 156 3.57 0.83 -0.73
N LEU A 157 2.76 -0.21 -0.49
CA LEU A 157 2.60 -0.79 0.85
C LEU A 157 3.92 -1.34 1.41
N VAL A 158 4.70 -2.03 0.58
CA VAL A 158 6.06 -2.49 0.93
C VAL A 158 6.96 -1.30 1.27
N ASN A 159 6.96 -0.26 0.45
CA ASN A 159 7.74 0.95 0.69
C ASN A 159 7.35 1.62 2.00
N PHE A 160 6.04 1.72 2.31
CA PHE A 160 5.55 2.29 3.56
C PHE A 160 6.06 1.51 4.78
N ILE A 161 6.00 0.17 4.76
CA ILE A 161 6.57 -0.66 5.84
C ILE A 161 8.08 -0.44 5.97
N ASN A 162 8.82 -0.51 4.86
CA ASN A 162 10.29 -0.51 4.86
C ASN A 162 10.88 0.86 5.20
N LEU A 163 10.19 1.96 4.82
CA LEU A 163 10.59 3.32 5.12
C LEU A 163 10.03 3.82 6.46
N GLY A 164 9.15 3.06 7.11
CA GLY A 164 8.55 3.44 8.39
C GLY A 164 7.52 4.56 8.27
N ILE A 165 6.75 4.57 7.18
CA ILE A 165 5.60 5.47 6.98
C ILE A 165 4.35 4.71 7.40
N HIS A 166 3.74 5.12 8.51
CA HIS A 166 2.60 4.41 9.10
C HIS A 166 1.35 5.29 9.05
N PRO A 167 0.32 4.93 8.25
CA PRO A 167 -0.94 5.68 8.22
C PRO A 167 -1.56 5.85 9.60
N VAL A 168 -2.11 7.04 9.86
CA VAL A 168 -2.93 7.27 11.06
C VAL A 168 -4.27 6.59 10.85
N ILE A 169 -4.46 5.47 11.54
CA ILE A 169 -5.70 4.69 11.49
C ILE A 169 -6.39 4.81 12.85
N PRO A 170 -7.59 5.40 12.96
CA PRO A 170 -8.35 5.45 14.21
C PRO A 170 -8.81 4.06 14.68
N ASP A 171 -8.94 3.88 15.98
CA ASP A 171 -9.27 2.60 16.63
C ASP A 171 -10.76 2.22 16.61
N GLN A 172 -11.67 3.12 16.23
CA GLN A 172 -13.10 2.88 16.16
C GLN A 172 -13.67 3.17 14.77
N GLY A 173 -14.67 2.38 14.35
CA GLY A 173 -15.48 2.63 13.14
C GLY A 173 -15.81 1.38 12.34
N SER A 174 -14.97 0.34 12.37
CA SER A 174 -15.29 -0.96 11.76
C SER A 174 -16.26 -1.75 12.63
N VAL A 175 -17.20 -2.46 11.99
CA VAL A 175 -18.08 -3.46 12.62
C VAL A 175 -17.71 -4.90 12.25
N GLY A 176 -16.66 -5.10 11.44
CA GLY A 176 -16.15 -6.42 11.05
C GLY A 176 -17.06 -7.29 10.17
N ALA A 177 -18.26 -6.83 9.81
CA ALA A 177 -19.26 -7.65 9.11
C ALA A 177 -18.96 -7.93 7.62
N SER A 178 -18.24 -7.03 6.95
CA SER A 178 -17.87 -7.13 5.52
C SER A 178 -16.38 -6.87 5.28
N GLY A 179 -15.56 -7.20 6.29
CA GLY A 179 -14.15 -6.80 6.36
C GLY A 179 -13.97 -5.45 7.06
N ASP A 180 -12.70 -5.07 7.22
CA ASP A 180 -12.30 -3.89 7.98
C ASP A 180 -12.25 -2.62 7.12
N LEU A 181 -13.39 -2.33 6.47
CA LEU A 181 -13.54 -1.27 5.47
C LEU A 181 -13.02 0.09 5.96
N CYS A 182 -13.36 0.46 7.18
CA CYS A 182 -13.01 1.76 7.75
C CYS A 182 -11.49 1.92 7.94
N PRO A 183 -10.81 1.08 8.75
CA PRO A 183 -9.36 1.22 8.95
C PRO A 183 -8.56 0.95 7.67
N LEU A 184 -8.99 0.02 6.81
CA LEU A 184 -8.33 -0.21 5.53
C LEU A 184 -8.52 0.94 4.54
N SER A 185 -9.61 1.71 4.66
CA SER A 185 -9.77 2.94 3.87
C SER A 185 -8.84 4.04 4.33
N HIS A 186 -8.60 4.21 5.65
CA HIS A 186 -7.57 5.11 6.18
C HIS A 186 -6.17 4.74 5.68
N LEU A 187 -5.83 3.45 5.65
CA LEU A 187 -4.61 2.95 5.00
C LEU A 187 -4.57 3.33 3.51
N ALA A 188 -5.65 3.04 2.76
CA ALA A 188 -5.67 3.20 1.32
C ALA A 188 -5.58 4.68 0.88
N VAL A 189 -6.26 5.60 1.58
CA VAL A 189 -6.18 7.03 1.25
C VAL A 189 -4.78 7.61 1.48
N ALA A 190 -4.03 7.07 2.47
CA ALA A 190 -2.63 7.43 2.67
C ALA A 190 -1.75 7.06 1.49
N LEU A 191 -2.00 5.92 0.82
CA LEU A 191 -1.28 5.54 -0.41
C LEU A 191 -1.55 6.49 -1.58
N LEU A 192 -2.70 7.17 -1.57
CA LEU A 192 -3.08 8.22 -2.52
C LEU A 192 -2.57 9.61 -2.12
N GLY A 193 -1.80 9.71 -1.04
CA GLY A 193 -1.25 10.97 -0.53
C GLY A 193 -2.23 11.79 0.31
N PHE A 194 -3.38 11.25 0.70
CA PHE A 194 -4.34 11.92 1.57
C PHE A 194 -4.22 11.45 3.02
N GLY A 195 -4.72 12.25 3.95
CA GLY A 195 -4.70 11.92 5.38
C GLY A 195 -3.30 12.05 5.99
N ASP A 196 -3.19 11.62 7.24
CA ASP A 196 -1.97 11.72 8.03
C ASP A 196 -1.24 10.38 8.15
N VAL A 197 0.07 10.45 8.34
CA VAL A 197 0.95 9.34 8.68
C VAL A 197 1.80 9.72 9.90
N PHE A 198 2.20 8.73 10.67
CA PHE A 198 3.39 8.82 11.52
C PHE A 198 4.61 8.48 10.68
N TYR A 199 5.59 9.40 10.67
CA TYR A 199 6.87 9.23 10.02
C TYR A 199 7.97 9.88 10.87
N ARG A 200 9.02 9.10 11.18
CA ARG A 200 10.15 9.54 12.04
C ARG A 200 9.70 10.19 13.36
N GLY A 201 8.72 9.58 14.02
CA GLY A 201 8.20 10.03 15.32
C GLY A 201 7.29 11.27 15.28
N ARG A 202 6.89 11.73 14.09
CA ARG A 202 6.00 12.89 13.92
C ARG A 202 4.77 12.50 13.12
N ARG A 203 3.62 13.06 13.50
CA ARG A 203 2.41 13.03 12.66
C ARG A 203 2.50 14.12 11.61
N MET A 204 2.28 13.78 10.34
CA MET A 204 2.29 14.73 9.23
C MET A 204 1.45 14.23 8.05
N GLU A 205 1.17 15.09 7.07
CA GLU A 205 0.43 14.70 5.87
C GLU A 205 1.17 13.60 5.09
N ALA A 206 0.43 12.60 4.59
CA ALA A 206 0.97 11.49 3.82
C ALA A 206 1.79 11.96 2.61
N LEU A 207 1.27 12.95 1.87
CA LEU A 207 1.97 13.52 0.71
C LEU A 207 3.30 14.18 1.10
N ALA A 208 3.36 14.86 2.24
CA ALA A 208 4.60 15.48 2.72
C ALA A 208 5.64 14.42 3.08
N ALA A 209 5.24 13.38 3.81
CA ALA A 209 6.12 12.25 4.13
C ALA A 209 6.63 11.53 2.88
N MET A 210 5.78 11.28 1.89
CA MET A 210 6.17 10.68 0.60
C MET A 210 7.23 11.52 -0.12
N LYS A 211 7.04 12.84 -0.19
CA LYS A 211 8.01 13.76 -0.82
C LYS A 211 9.37 13.73 -0.12
N GLU A 212 9.41 13.62 1.21
CA GLU A 212 10.67 13.51 1.97
C GLU A 212 11.51 12.28 1.57
N VAL A 213 10.88 11.22 1.06
CA VAL A 213 11.55 9.96 0.65
C VAL A 213 11.53 9.71 -0.85
N GLY A 214 11.08 10.69 -1.66
CA GLY A 214 11.01 10.56 -3.12
C GLY A 214 9.97 9.56 -3.62
N LEU A 215 8.90 9.32 -2.85
CA LEU A 215 7.74 8.55 -3.30
C LEU A 215 6.68 9.46 -3.90
N GLU A 216 5.94 8.92 -4.86
CA GLU A 216 4.76 9.55 -5.44
C GLU A 216 3.48 8.79 -5.01
N PRO A 217 2.33 9.48 -4.88
CA PRO A 217 1.05 8.83 -4.67
C PRO A 217 0.71 7.82 -5.77
N ILE A 218 0.10 6.69 -5.38
CA ILE A 218 -0.37 5.73 -6.38
C ILE A 218 -1.59 6.29 -7.12
N ARG A 219 -1.77 5.83 -8.36
CA ARG A 219 -2.99 6.08 -9.14
C ARG A 219 -3.77 4.78 -9.24
N LEU A 220 -5.02 4.78 -8.78
CA LEU A 220 -5.85 3.57 -8.79
C LEU A 220 -6.19 3.14 -10.21
N GLY A 221 -5.99 1.86 -10.49
CA GLY A 221 -6.61 1.15 -11.61
C GLY A 221 -8.05 0.70 -11.31
N PRO A 222 -8.71 0.05 -12.28
CA PRO A 222 -10.04 -0.52 -12.07
C PRO A 222 -10.03 -1.53 -10.91
N LYS A 223 -11.07 -1.51 -10.06
CA LYS A 223 -11.24 -2.38 -8.88
C LYS A 223 -10.24 -2.13 -7.74
N GLU A 224 -9.18 -1.33 -7.92
CA GLU A 224 -8.09 -1.26 -6.95
C GLU A 224 -8.49 -0.61 -5.62
N GLY A 225 -9.41 0.35 -5.61
CA GLY A 225 -9.93 0.94 -4.37
C GLY A 225 -10.64 -0.11 -3.50
N LEU A 226 -11.58 -0.86 -4.10
CA LEU A 226 -12.23 -1.98 -3.43
C LEU A 226 -11.23 -3.07 -3.02
N ALA A 227 -10.23 -3.34 -3.87
CA ALA A 227 -9.17 -4.28 -3.55
C ALA A 227 -8.28 -3.81 -2.40
N LEU A 228 -8.22 -2.52 -2.07
CA LEU A 228 -7.44 -2.03 -0.93
C LEU A 228 -8.26 -2.08 0.37
N ASN A 229 -9.54 -1.72 0.34
CA ASN A 229 -10.33 -1.58 1.57
C ASN A 229 -11.16 -2.82 1.99
N ASN A 230 -11.40 -3.78 1.10
CA ASN A 230 -12.27 -4.92 1.41
C ASN A 230 -11.49 -6.17 1.83
N GLY A 231 -11.60 -6.51 3.12
CA GLY A 231 -11.18 -7.78 3.71
C GLY A 231 -10.36 -7.56 4.96
#